data_AF-A0A7Y3ABS9-F1
#
_entry.id   AF-A0A7Y3ABS9-F1
#
_cell.length_a   1.000
_cell.length_b   1.000
_cell.length_c   1.000
_cell.angle_alpha   90.00
_cell.angle_beta   90.00
_cell.angle_gamma   90.00
#
_symmetry.space_group_name_H-M   'P 1'
#
loop_
_entity.id
_entity.type
_entity.pdbx_description
1 polymer ?
#
loop_
_entity_poly.entity_id
_entity_poly.type
_entity_poly.pdbx_seq_one_letter_code
_entity_poly.pdbx_strand_id
1 'polypeptide(L)'
;LYQAQKGLSLASQAVKPGGNILLLAASPQGVGDDVYFDYVSHFTSPEEVLADFRKEGFRMGAHKAYLFGRTLSRFDVAIFSELDPGVLQKCHLRSADPSEVVEEWVENFDGNPKIGIIPNANTTYFYKKEQ
;
A
#
# COMPACT_ATOMS: atom_id res chain seq x y z
N LEU A 1 1.58 -10.97 1.83
CA LEU A 1 1.20 -9.54 1.80
C LEU A 1 1.83 -8.74 2.94
N TYR A 2 1.78 -9.24 4.17
CA TYR A 2 2.26 -8.59 5.40
C TYR A 2 3.66 -7.97 5.30
N GLN A 3 4.61 -8.65 4.65
CA GLN A 3 5.98 -8.15 4.46
C GLN A 3 6.07 -7.01 3.43
N ALA A 4 5.22 -7.01 2.41
CA ALA A 4 5.21 -5.99 1.36
C ALA A 4 4.83 -4.60 1.90
N GLN A 5 4.13 -4.55 3.03
CA GLN A 5 3.81 -3.32 3.76
C GLN A 5 5.05 -2.43 4.00
N LYS A 6 6.18 -3.04 4.37
CA LYS A 6 7.41 -2.28 4.68
C LYS A 6 7.90 -1.54 3.43
N GLY A 7 7.96 -2.24 2.30
CA GLY A 7 8.37 -1.67 1.02
C GLY A 7 7.45 -0.55 0.58
N LEU A 8 6.13 -0.74 0.71
CA LEU A 8 5.14 0.30 0.44
C LEU A 8 5.36 1.55 1.32
N SER A 9 5.57 1.36 2.62
CA SER A 9 5.80 2.48 3.55
C SER A 9 7.11 3.22 3.29
N LEU A 10 8.14 2.56 2.77
CA LEU A 10 9.39 3.20 2.38
C LEU A 10 9.23 3.92 1.04
N ALA A 11 8.61 3.28 0.05
CA ALA A 11 8.35 3.85 -1.26
C ALA A 11 7.48 5.12 -1.19
N SER A 12 6.50 5.16 -0.28
CA SER A 12 5.64 6.35 -0.10
C SER A 12 6.39 7.60 0.35
N GLN A 13 7.64 7.49 0.83
CA GLN A 13 8.48 8.64 1.15
C GLN A 13 9.14 9.27 -0.09
N ALA A 14 9.23 8.53 -1.19
CA ALA A 14 9.79 8.99 -2.45
C ALA A 14 8.75 9.67 -3.35
N VAL A 15 7.46 9.44 -3.08
CA VAL A 15 6.34 9.93 -3.89
C VAL A 15 5.78 11.22 -3.30
N LYS A 16 5.37 12.15 -4.17
CA LYS A 16 4.70 13.38 -3.74
C LYS A 16 3.37 13.06 -3.04
N PRO A 17 2.92 13.85 -2.05
CA PRO A 17 1.61 13.65 -1.42
C PRO A 17 0.50 13.53 -2.47
N GLY A 18 -0.40 12.55 -2.32
CA GLY A 18 -1.47 12.28 -3.28
C GLY A 18 -1.03 11.61 -4.59
N GLY A 19 0.25 11.28 -4.74
CA GLY A 19 0.74 10.57 -5.92
C GLY A 19 0.42 9.07 -5.93
N ASN A 20 0.81 8.43 -7.02
CA ASN A 20 0.45 7.04 -7.30
C ASN A 20 1.59 6.08 -6.97
N ILE A 21 1.26 4.90 -6.46
CA ILE A 21 2.22 3.85 -6.09
C ILE A 21 1.75 2.51 -6.64
N LEU A 22 2.49 1.94 -7.59
CA LEU A 22 2.32 0.55 -8.00
C LEU A 22 3.26 -0.33 -7.17
N LEU A 23 2.68 -1.23 -6.37
CA LEU A 23 3.39 -2.24 -5.60
C LEU A 23 3.40 -3.56 -6.36
N LEU A 24 4.58 -4.10 -6.66
CA LEU A 24 4.74 -5.43 -7.21
C LEU A 24 5.11 -6.40 -6.08
N ALA A 25 4.19 -7.28 -5.69
CA ALA A 25 4.39 -8.19 -4.56
C ALA A 25 3.60 -9.49 -4.73
N ALA A 26 4.23 -10.50 -5.36
CA ALA A 26 3.63 -11.83 -5.60
C ALA A 26 2.91 -12.39 -4.37
N SER A 27 3.54 -12.30 -3.18
CA SER A 27 2.97 -12.77 -1.90
C SER A 27 2.56 -14.25 -1.87
N PRO A 28 3.43 -15.20 -2.28
CA PRO A 28 3.07 -16.62 -2.43
C PRO A 28 2.68 -17.31 -1.12
N GLN A 29 3.06 -16.74 0.04
CA GLN A 29 2.68 -17.25 1.37
C GLN A 29 1.34 -16.68 1.88
N GLY A 30 0.50 -16.14 0.99
CA GLY A 30 -0.78 -15.58 1.40
C GLY A 30 -0.64 -14.18 2.00
N VAL A 31 -1.63 -13.84 2.83
CA VAL A 31 -1.63 -12.58 3.59
C VAL A 31 -0.45 -12.54 4.55
N GLY A 32 -0.21 -13.62 5.29
CA GLY A 32 0.98 -13.83 6.14
C GLY A 32 0.79 -13.51 7.62
N ASP A 33 -0.38 -13.03 8.04
CA ASP A 33 -0.77 -12.85 9.45
C ASP A 33 -2.30 -12.82 9.54
N ASP A 34 -2.88 -13.76 10.28
CA ASP A 34 -4.33 -13.92 10.37
C ASP A 34 -4.98 -12.80 11.21
N VAL A 35 -4.28 -12.28 12.21
CA VAL A 35 -4.78 -11.17 13.05
C VAL A 35 -4.88 -9.89 12.22
N TYR A 36 -3.91 -9.64 11.35
CA TYR A 36 -3.98 -8.55 10.38
C TYR A 36 -5.17 -8.73 9.44
N PHE A 37 -5.34 -9.91 8.83
CA PHE A 37 -6.41 -10.14 7.87
C PHE A 37 -7.79 -10.01 8.49
N ASP A 38 -8.01 -10.68 9.63
CA ASP A 38 -9.23 -10.61 10.40
C ASP A 38 -9.56 -9.15 10.76
N TYR A 39 -8.60 -8.44 11.36
CA TYR A 39 -8.79 -7.05 11.76
C TYR A 39 -9.13 -6.13 10.58
N VAL A 40 -8.34 -6.13 9.50
CA VAL A 40 -8.57 -5.22 8.35
C VAL A 40 -9.90 -5.53 7.64
N SER A 41 -10.32 -6.80 7.64
CA SER A 41 -11.56 -7.24 6.97
C SER A 41 -12.85 -6.76 7.64
N HIS A 42 -12.79 -6.31 8.89
CA HIS A 42 -13.94 -5.75 9.61
C HIS A 42 -14.30 -4.32 9.16
N PHE A 43 -13.45 -3.70 8.36
CA PHE A 43 -13.60 -2.31 7.94
C PHE A 43 -13.84 -2.21 6.44
N THR A 44 -14.52 -1.14 6.04
CA THR A 44 -14.84 -0.87 4.63
C THR A 44 -13.87 0.13 3.99
N SER A 45 -13.07 0.82 4.81
CA SER A 45 -12.11 1.83 4.33
C SER A 45 -10.84 1.91 5.19
N PRO A 46 -9.70 2.35 4.60
CA PRO A 46 -8.50 2.71 5.33
C PRO A 46 -8.74 3.69 6.49
N GLU A 47 -9.64 4.65 6.31
CA GLU A 47 -9.98 5.69 7.28
C GLU A 47 -10.60 5.12 8.55
N GLU A 48 -11.48 4.11 8.41
CA GLU A 48 -12.08 3.39 9.53
C GLU A 48 -11.03 2.63 10.34
N VAL A 49 -10.10 1.93 9.66
CA VAL A 49 -8.97 1.24 10.29
C VAL A 49 -8.14 2.23 11.12
N LEU A 50 -7.84 3.40 10.57
CA LEU A 50 -7.08 4.44 11.26
C LEU A 50 -7.84 5.02 12.45
N ALA A 51 -9.16 5.19 12.35
CA ALA A 51 -9.99 5.71 13.43
C ALA A 51 -10.11 4.71 14.58
N ASP A 52 -10.29 3.43 14.26
CA ASP A 52 -10.38 2.35 15.24
C ASP A 52 -9.05 2.14 15.97
N PHE A 53 -7.94 2.02 15.23
CA PHE A 53 -6.62 1.83 15.82
C PHE A 53 -6.21 2.98 16.76
N ARG A 54 -6.64 4.22 16.47
CA ARG A 54 -6.42 5.37 17.37
C ARG A 54 -7.16 5.25 18.70
N LYS A 55 -8.32 4.57 18.72
CA LYS A 55 -9.13 4.36 19.93
C LYS A 55 -8.61 3.18 20.76
N GLU A 56 -8.36 2.05 20.10
CA GLU A 56 -7.98 0.78 20.74
C GLU A 56 -6.49 0.73 21.15
N GLY A 57 -5.64 1.51 20.49
CA GLY A 57 -4.20 1.51 20.73
C GLY A 57 -3.46 0.37 20.02
N PHE A 58 -2.20 0.16 20.41
CA PHE A 58 -1.33 -0.79 19.71
C PHE A 58 -1.70 -2.25 19.99
N ARG A 59 -1.96 -3.00 18.92
CA ARG A 59 -2.09 -4.46 18.93
C ARG A 59 -1.28 -5.09 17.78
N MET A 60 -0.60 -6.19 18.08
CA MET A 60 0.13 -6.96 17.06
C MET A 60 -0.83 -7.48 15.98
N GLY A 61 -0.39 -7.53 14.72
CA GLY A 61 -1.28 -7.72 13.56
C GLY A 61 -2.01 -6.44 13.14
N ALA A 62 -2.84 -5.87 14.02
CA ALA A 62 -3.63 -4.65 13.75
C ALA A 62 -2.77 -3.44 13.34
N HIS A 63 -1.57 -3.29 13.92
CA HIS A 63 -0.62 -2.25 13.52
C HIS A 63 -0.22 -2.31 12.03
N LYS A 64 -0.29 -3.46 11.35
CA LYS A 64 -0.08 -3.52 9.90
C LYS A 64 -1.24 -2.93 9.12
N ALA A 65 -2.47 -3.18 9.57
CA ALA A 65 -3.65 -2.55 8.99
C ALA A 65 -3.54 -1.03 9.14
N TYR A 66 -3.11 -0.54 10.32
CA TYR A 66 -2.81 0.87 10.51
C TYR A 66 -1.75 1.41 9.53
N LEU A 67 -0.63 0.70 9.34
CA LEU A 67 0.44 1.16 8.46
C LEU A 67 0.06 1.13 6.97
N PHE A 68 -0.68 0.12 6.53
CA PHE A 68 -1.31 0.10 5.21
C PHE A 68 -2.29 1.27 5.10
N GLY A 69 -3.24 1.38 6.02
CA GLY A 69 -4.27 2.42 6.00
C GLY A 69 -3.70 3.84 5.97
N ARG A 70 -2.60 4.10 6.68
CA ARG A 70 -1.89 5.40 6.63
C ARG A 70 -1.35 5.73 5.23
N THR A 71 -0.95 4.71 4.48
CA THR A 71 -0.47 4.90 3.11
C THR A 71 -1.65 5.01 2.15
N LEU A 72 -2.62 4.10 2.24
CA LEU A 72 -3.80 4.06 1.36
C LEU A 72 -4.69 5.30 1.48
N SER A 73 -4.77 5.93 2.66
CA SER A 73 -5.50 7.20 2.86
C SER A 73 -4.80 8.43 2.27
N ARG A 74 -3.57 8.31 1.76
CA ARG A 74 -2.74 9.45 1.33
C ARG A 74 -2.23 9.35 -0.11
N PHE A 75 -2.34 8.18 -0.72
CA PHE A 75 -1.79 7.86 -2.02
C PHE A 75 -2.77 6.95 -2.77
N ASP A 76 -2.81 7.07 -4.09
CA ASP A 76 -3.46 6.07 -4.93
C ASP A 76 -2.51 4.87 -5.04
N VAL A 77 -2.91 3.72 -4.50
CA VAL A 77 -2.06 2.52 -4.45
C VAL A 77 -2.74 1.38 -5.17
N ALA A 78 -2.05 0.86 -6.17
CA ALA A 78 -2.39 -0.40 -6.82
C ALA A 78 -1.35 -1.47 -6.49
N ILE A 79 -1.78 -2.73 -6.50
CA ILE A 79 -0.91 -3.88 -6.27
C ILE A 79 -1.08 -4.91 -7.39
N PHE A 80 0.05 -5.45 -7.84
CA PHE A 80 0.09 -6.70 -8.59
C PHE A 80 0.63 -7.81 -7.69
N SER A 81 -0.13 -8.88 -7.54
CA SER A 81 0.15 -10.01 -6.65
C SER A 81 -0.50 -11.28 -7.21
N GLU A 82 0.04 -12.44 -6.83
CA GLU A 82 -0.55 -13.75 -7.13
C GLU A 82 -1.72 -14.10 -6.17
N LEU A 83 -2.02 -13.23 -5.20
CA LEU A 83 -3.17 -13.38 -4.32
C LEU A 83 -4.49 -13.13 -5.04
N ASP A 84 -5.53 -13.79 -4.55
CA ASP A 84 -6.91 -13.56 -5.00
C ASP A 84 -7.28 -12.06 -4.85
N PRO A 85 -7.82 -11.42 -5.90
CA PRO A 85 -8.24 -10.02 -5.85
C PRO A 85 -9.26 -9.71 -4.75
N GLY A 86 -10.13 -10.66 -4.40
CA GLY A 86 -11.08 -10.50 -3.29
C GLY A 86 -10.40 -10.48 -1.92
N VAL A 87 -9.31 -11.23 -1.73
CA VAL A 87 -8.46 -11.15 -0.53
C VAL A 87 -7.75 -9.79 -0.45
N LEU A 88 -7.23 -9.30 -1.58
CA LEU A 88 -6.60 -7.96 -1.64
C LEU A 88 -7.61 -6.85 -1.36
N GLN A 89 -8.81 -6.95 -1.91
CA GLN A 89 -9.90 -6.00 -1.67
C GLN A 89 -10.31 -5.94 -0.20
N LYS A 90 -10.39 -7.09 0.49
CA LYS A 90 -10.61 -7.14 1.96
C LYS A 90 -9.50 -6.46 2.75
N CYS A 91 -8.30 -6.36 2.17
CA CYS A 91 -7.18 -5.58 2.72
C CYS A 91 -7.15 -4.12 2.24
N HIS A 92 -8.21 -3.66 1.56
CA HIS A 92 -8.37 -2.33 0.95
C HIS A 92 -7.35 -2.01 -0.13
N LEU A 93 -6.76 -3.04 -0.74
CA LEU A 93 -5.80 -2.90 -1.83
C LEU A 93 -6.50 -3.09 -3.18
N ARG A 94 -6.25 -2.15 -4.09
CA ARG A 94 -6.69 -2.24 -5.48
C ARG A 94 -5.77 -3.18 -6.25
N SER A 95 -6.26 -4.38 -6.58
CA SER A 95 -5.54 -5.29 -7.50
C SER A 95 -5.62 -4.76 -8.92
N ALA A 96 -4.49 -4.74 -9.65
CA ALA A 96 -4.46 -4.29 -11.05
C ALA A 96 -3.32 -4.97 -11.84
N ASP A 97 -3.48 -5.08 -13.16
CA ASP A 97 -2.37 -5.40 -14.05
C ASP A 97 -1.37 -4.23 -14.09
N PRO A 98 -0.05 -4.48 -14.03
CA PRO A 98 0.97 -3.41 -14.04
C PRO A 98 0.90 -2.51 -15.26
N SER A 99 0.61 -3.06 -16.44
CA SER A 99 0.59 -2.28 -17.68
C SER A 99 -0.65 -1.40 -17.72
N GLU A 100 -1.81 -1.97 -17.40
CA GLU A 100 -3.09 -1.24 -17.39
C GLU A 100 -3.07 -0.07 -16.40
N VAL A 101 -2.58 -0.28 -15.17
CA VAL A 101 -2.57 0.79 -14.17
C VAL A 101 -1.53 1.87 -14.47
N VAL A 102 -0.40 1.51 -15.07
CA VAL A 102 0.58 2.49 -15.53
C VAL A 102 0.01 3.32 -16.66
N GLU A 103 -0.67 2.70 -17.63
CA GLU A 103 -1.37 3.39 -18.72
C GLU A 103 -2.43 4.34 -18.17
N GLU A 104 -3.34 3.86 -17.31
CA GLU A 104 -4.36 4.67 -16.64
C GLU A 104 -3.76 5.90 -15.95
N TRP A 105 -2.69 5.72 -15.17
CA TRP A 105 -2.09 6.83 -14.44
C TRP A 105 -1.33 7.80 -15.34
N VAL A 106 -0.72 7.34 -16.43
CA VAL A 106 0.00 8.21 -17.38
C VAL A 106 -0.99 9.01 -18.22
N GLU A 107 -2.07 8.40 -18.70
CA GLU A 107 -3.10 9.08 -19.51
C GLU A 107 -3.84 10.16 -18.74
N ASN A 108 -4.10 9.92 -17.45
CA ASN A 108 -4.79 10.88 -16.57
C ASN A 108 -3.84 11.92 -15.94
N PHE A 109 -2.55 11.92 -16.27
CA PHE A 109 -1.59 12.85 -15.70
C PHE A 109 -1.47 14.13 -16.54
N ASP A 110 -1.58 15.29 -15.88
CA ASP A 110 -1.33 16.58 -16.53
C ASP A 110 0.17 16.74 -16.87
N GLY A 111 0.50 16.51 -18.14
CA GLY A 111 1.86 16.64 -18.67
C GLY A 111 2.67 15.35 -18.59
N ASN A 112 3.97 15.45 -18.31
CA ASN A 112 4.86 14.28 -18.27
C ASN A 112 5.12 13.82 -16.82
N PRO A 113 4.62 12.65 -16.39
CA PRO A 113 4.84 12.16 -15.04
C PRO A 113 6.32 11.86 -14.76
N LYS A 114 6.77 12.15 -13.54
CA LYS A 114 8.08 11.70 -13.06
C LYS A 114 7.91 10.35 -12.38
N ILE A 115 8.49 9.32 -12.98
CA ILE A 115 8.36 7.94 -12.51
C ILE A 115 9.65 7.54 -11.76
N GLY A 116 9.50 6.97 -10.57
CA GLY A 116 10.58 6.38 -9.79
C GLY A 116 10.41 4.87 -9.73
N ILE A 117 11.48 4.11 -10.02
CA ILE A 117 11.49 2.65 -9.90
C ILE A 117 12.34 2.29 -8.68
N ILE A 118 11.78 1.48 -7.77
CA ILE A 118 12.43 1.09 -6.51
C ILE A 118 12.54 -0.45 -6.46
N PRO A 119 13.63 -1.05 -7.00
CA PRO A 119 13.73 -2.51 -7.10
C PRO A 119 13.75 -3.22 -5.75
N ASN A 120 14.39 -2.63 -4.73
CA ASN A 120 14.57 -3.23 -3.41
C ASN A 120 13.87 -2.41 -2.30
N ALA A 121 12.57 -2.19 -2.45
CA ALA A 121 11.81 -1.27 -1.59
C ALA A 121 11.93 -1.56 -0.07
N ASN A 122 12.11 -2.81 0.34
CA ASN A 122 12.27 -3.19 1.76
C ASN A 122 13.60 -2.76 2.40
N THR A 123 14.60 -2.40 1.58
CA THR A 123 15.96 -2.04 2.01
C THR A 123 16.43 -0.68 1.46
N THR A 124 15.60 0.04 0.70
CA THR A 124 15.88 1.40 0.23
C THR A 124 15.30 2.43 1.21
N TYR A 125 16.15 3.37 1.64
CA TYR A 125 15.75 4.47 2.52
C TYR A 125 15.85 5.80 1.79
N PHE A 126 14.79 6.61 1.88
CA PHE A 126 14.74 7.94 1.28
C PHE A 126 14.98 8.98 2.36
N TYR A 127 15.81 9.98 2.05
CA TYR A 127 15.99 11.15 2.88
C TYR A 127 15.64 12.39 2.05
N LYS A 128 15.04 13.37 2.71
CA LYS A 128 14.89 14.69 2.10
C LYS A 128 16.25 15.37 2.18
N LYS A 129 16.74 15.90 1.06
CA LYS A 129 17.80 16.91 1.13
C LYS A 129 17.23 18.09 1.92
N GLU A 130 17.91 18.48 2.99
CA GLU A 130 17.68 19.79 3.60
C GLU A 130 17.82 20.84 2.49
N GLN A 131 16.80 21.69 2.36
CA GLN A 131 16.80 22.81 1.42
C GLN A 131 17.52 24.00 2.03
#